data_AF-A0AAV4R5Q0-F1
#
_entry.id   AF-A0AAV4R5Q0-F1
#
_cell.length_a   1.000
_cell.length_b   1.000
_cell.length_c   1.000
_cell.angle_alpha   90.00
_cell.angle_beta   90.00
_cell.angle_gamma   90.00
#
_symmetry.space_group_name_H-M   'P 1'
#
loop_
_entity.id
_entity.type
_entity.pdbx_description
1 polymer ?
#
loop_
_entity_poly.entity_id
_entity_poly.type
_entity_poly.pdbx_seq_one_letter_code
_entity_poly.pdbx_strand_id
1 'polypeptide(L)'
;MDTHSVSTLQFMCLTETVILLFNRTDIKKCLHKLGYHFLDPHAHLDCIEKRGKEFASTLPIPVSVKNALIDVLRSMATEVFDWCIKHRHFISEVFDVFSSFHWRSDGTIEELKTAQALIRREDGDIGSRFKIACYYLLTVDMQRLMEESPNTYEGLFKSLRQAKMMSLLARRRGYNSFPNNNFWQKFCCCICGAKKI
;
A
#
# COMPACT_ATOMS: atom_id res chain seq x y z
N MET A 1 13.61 -21.45 29.30
CA MET A 1 13.12 -20.21 28.69
C MET A 1 12.18 -20.65 27.59
N ASP A 2 10.91 -20.78 27.91
CA ASP A 2 9.95 -21.42 27.02
C ASP A 2 9.39 -20.37 26.06
N THR A 3 9.81 -20.46 24.80
CA THR A 3 9.17 -19.77 23.70
C THR A 3 7.80 -20.39 23.50
N HIS A 4 6.79 -19.88 24.20
CA HIS A 4 5.39 -20.19 23.92
C HIS A 4 5.10 -19.79 22.47
N SER A 5 5.07 -20.78 21.59
CA SER A 5 4.54 -20.59 20.24
C SER A 5 3.08 -20.18 20.38
N VAL A 6 2.78 -18.92 20.05
CA VAL A 6 1.40 -18.43 19.94
C VAL A 6 0.66 -19.38 19.00
N SER A 7 -0.42 -20.01 19.49
CA SER A 7 -1.21 -20.89 18.64
C SER A 7 -1.75 -20.11 17.44
N THR A 8 -1.88 -20.75 16.28
CA THR A 8 -2.37 -20.09 15.05
C THR A 8 -3.70 -19.37 15.28
N LEU A 9 -4.59 -19.94 16.09
CA LEU A 9 -5.86 -19.32 16.45
C LEU A 9 -5.67 -18.05 17.28
N GLN A 10 -4.79 -18.08 18.29
CA GLN A 10 -4.49 -16.90 19.10
C GLN A 10 -3.90 -15.77 18.26
N PHE A 11 -2.99 -16.09 17.34
CA PHE A 11 -2.42 -15.10 16.42
C PHE A 11 -3.52 -14.49 15.54
N MET A 12 -4.39 -15.30 14.94
CA MET A 12 -5.51 -14.80 14.13
C MET A 12 -6.44 -13.88 14.93
N CYS A 13 -6.80 -14.24 16.17
CA CYS A 13 -7.62 -13.39 17.03
C CYS A 13 -6.94 -12.06 17.36
N LEU A 14 -5.63 -12.08 17.64
CA LEU A 14 -4.85 -10.87 17.87
C LEU A 14 -4.81 -10.00 16.61
N THR A 15 -4.55 -10.58 15.44
CA THR A 15 -4.55 -9.88 14.15
C THR A 15 -5.90 -9.22 13.87
N GLU A 16 -7.02 -9.94 14.01
CA GLU A 16 -8.35 -9.36 13.85
C GLU A 16 -8.61 -8.19 14.82
N THR A 17 -8.17 -8.33 16.07
CA THR A 17 -8.26 -7.25 17.06
C THR A 17 -7.45 -6.03 16.62
N VAL A 18 -6.26 -6.25 16.07
CA VAL A 18 -5.41 -5.17 15.54
C VAL A 18 -6.01 -4.55 14.28
N ILE A 19 -6.62 -5.32 13.38
CA ILE A 19 -7.33 -4.78 12.20
C ILE A 19 -8.44 -3.82 12.64
N LEU A 20 -9.20 -4.18 13.68
CA LEU A 20 -10.20 -3.28 14.27
C LEU A 20 -9.55 -2.01 14.86
N LEU A 21 -8.38 -2.15 15.47
CA LEU A 21 -7.61 -1.02 16.00
C LEU A 21 -7.16 -0.06 14.89
N PHE A 22 -6.61 -0.57 13.79
CA PHE A 22 -6.20 0.21 12.62
C PHE A 22 -7.36 0.99 11.99
N ASN A 23 -8.59 0.53 12.18
CA ASN A 23 -9.78 1.21 11.69
C ASN A 23 -10.24 2.40 12.54
N ARG A 24 -9.72 2.55 13.77
CA ARG A 24 -10.04 3.68 14.64
C ARG A 24 -9.46 4.99 14.11
N THR A 25 -10.19 6.08 14.35
CA THR A 25 -9.86 7.42 13.84
C THR A 25 -8.57 7.99 14.43
N ASP A 26 -8.24 7.68 15.69
CA ASP A 26 -7.01 8.12 16.35
C ASP A 26 -5.76 7.43 15.79
N ILE A 27 -5.85 6.12 15.49
CA ILE A 27 -4.79 5.39 14.80
C ILE A 27 -4.65 5.87 13.37
N LYS A 28 -5.76 6.02 12.64
CA LYS A 28 -5.75 6.62 11.29
C LYS A 28 -5.10 8.00 11.28
N LYS A 29 -5.30 8.83 12.30
CA LYS A 29 -4.59 10.11 12.45
C LYS A 29 -3.08 9.95 12.66
N CYS A 30 -2.61 8.96 13.43
CA CYS A 30 -1.17 8.63 13.47
C CYS A 30 -0.69 8.21 12.07
N LEU A 31 -1.47 7.40 11.35
CA LEU A 31 -1.11 6.93 10.01
C LEU A 31 -1.10 8.05 8.97
N HIS A 32 -2.05 8.99 8.99
CA HIS A 32 -2.03 10.14 8.09
C HIS A 32 -0.77 10.99 8.24
N LYS A 33 -0.22 11.10 9.46
CA LYS A 33 1.08 11.76 9.67
C LYS A 33 2.23 11.04 8.96
N LEU A 34 2.14 9.72 8.71
CA LEU A 34 3.10 8.98 7.87
C LEU A 34 3.13 9.53 6.44
N GLY A 35 1.96 9.81 5.87
CA GLY A 35 1.83 10.25 4.48
C GLY A 35 2.56 11.56 4.18
N TYR A 36 2.69 12.44 5.19
CA TYR A 36 3.37 13.72 5.09
C TYR A 36 4.87 13.67 5.39
N HIS A 37 5.33 12.65 6.13
CA HIS A 37 6.71 12.58 6.62
C HIS A 37 7.24 11.14 6.55
N PHE A 38 7.54 10.65 5.34
CA PHE A 38 8.28 9.39 5.12
C PHE A 38 9.73 9.41 5.64
N LEU A 39 10.13 10.46 6.37
CA LEU A 39 11.50 10.74 6.76
C LEU A 39 11.89 10.18 8.12
N ASP A 40 10.94 9.75 8.96
CA ASP A 40 11.25 9.17 10.28
C ASP A 40 10.34 7.97 10.63
N PRO A 41 10.70 6.74 10.21
CA PRO A 41 9.97 5.53 10.57
C PRO A 41 9.79 5.33 12.08
N HIS A 42 10.76 5.78 12.89
CA HIS A 42 10.78 5.51 14.33
C HIS A 42 9.69 6.32 15.06
N ALA A 43 9.59 7.62 14.77
CA ALA A 43 8.56 8.48 15.35
C ALA A 43 7.12 7.98 15.09
N HIS A 44 6.90 7.31 13.95
CA HIS A 44 5.58 6.78 13.60
C HIS A 44 5.25 5.48 14.32
N LEU A 45 6.20 4.56 14.38
CA LEU A 45 6.04 3.32 15.16
C LEU A 45 5.78 3.65 16.63
N ASP A 46 6.44 4.68 17.18
CA ASP A 46 6.20 5.15 18.54
C ASP A 46 4.78 5.71 18.73
N CYS A 47 4.24 6.48 17.78
CA CYS A 47 2.85 6.97 17.83
C CYS A 47 1.86 5.82 17.90
N ILE A 48 2.00 4.85 16.98
CA ILE A 48 1.10 3.70 16.87
C ILE A 48 1.24 2.80 18.10
N GLU A 49 2.46 2.52 18.52
CA GLU A 49 2.74 1.71 19.71
C GLU A 49 2.18 2.35 20.98
N LYS A 50 2.35 3.67 21.15
CA LYS A 50 1.77 4.40 22.29
C LYS A 50 0.24 4.24 22.32
N ARG A 51 -0.44 4.46 21.19
CA ARG A 51 -1.89 4.29 21.09
C ARG A 51 -2.33 2.83 21.29
N GLY A 52 -1.53 1.90 20.79
CA GLY A 52 -1.69 0.47 21.04
C GLY A 52 -1.65 0.14 22.52
N LYS A 53 -0.66 0.66 23.24
CA LYS A 53 -0.51 0.46 24.70
C LYS A 53 -1.66 1.07 25.47
N GLU A 54 -2.09 2.29 25.10
CA GLU A 54 -3.29 2.93 25.66
C GLU A 54 -4.53 2.04 25.47
N PHE A 55 -4.76 1.52 24.26
CA PHE A 55 -5.87 0.59 24.01
C PHE A 55 -5.73 -0.73 24.77
N ALA A 56 -4.57 -1.37 24.72
CA ALA A 56 -4.36 -2.66 25.40
C ALA A 56 -4.56 -2.52 26.92
N SER A 57 -4.23 -1.35 27.49
CA SER A 57 -4.43 -1.08 28.92
C SER A 57 -5.89 -1.13 29.35
N THR A 58 -6.83 -0.76 28.47
CA THR A 58 -8.28 -0.77 28.77
C THR A 58 -8.90 -2.15 28.69
N LEU A 59 -8.22 -3.11 28.04
CA LEU A 59 -8.73 -4.47 27.90
C LEU A 59 -8.55 -5.28 29.19
N PRO A 60 -9.58 -6.01 29.66
CA PRO A 60 -9.49 -6.88 30.83
C PRO A 60 -8.86 -8.23 30.46
N ILE A 61 -7.66 -8.20 29.87
CA ILE A 61 -6.91 -9.38 29.41
C ILE A 61 -5.56 -9.49 30.10
N PRO A 62 -4.93 -10.69 30.15
CA PRO A 62 -3.62 -10.86 30.77
C PRO A 62 -2.53 -10.00 30.11
N VAL A 63 -1.53 -9.59 30.89
CA VAL A 63 -0.39 -8.78 30.42
C VAL A 63 0.35 -9.45 29.25
N SER A 64 0.48 -10.77 29.27
CA SER A 64 1.09 -11.53 28.17
C SER A 64 0.33 -11.36 26.85
N VAL A 65 -1.01 -11.34 26.89
CA VAL A 65 -1.86 -11.11 25.71
C VAL A 65 -1.79 -9.65 25.27
N LYS A 66 -1.71 -8.71 26.21
CA LYS A 66 -1.47 -7.29 25.88
C LYS A 66 -0.15 -7.11 25.13
N ASN A 67 0.93 -7.74 25.60
CA ASN A 67 2.23 -7.66 24.94
C ASN A 67 2.17 -8.26 23.53
N ALA A 68 1.56 -9.44 23.38
CA ALA A 68 1.38 -10.06 22.07
C ALA A 68 0.54 -9.19 21.11
N LEU A 69 -0.48 -8.51 21.61
CA LEU A 69 -1.27 -7.55 20.82
C LEU A 69 -0.41 -6.38 20.32
N ILE A 70 0.47 -5.84 21.17
CA ILE A 70 1.41 -4.76 20.79
C ILE A 70 2.41 -5.24 19.75
N ASP A 71 2.90 -6.48 19.86
CA ASP A 71 3.85 -7.03 18.89
C ASP A 71 3.20 -7.22 17.51
N VAL A 72 1.96 -7.72 17.45
CA VAL A 72 1.19 -7.81 16.19
C VAL A 72 0.93 -6.43 15.60
N LEU A 73 0.54 -5.46 16.44
CA LEU A 73 0.36 -4.07 16.04
C LEU A 73 1.62 -3.47 15.42
N ARG A 74 2.78 -3.69 16.05
CA ARG A 74 4.08 -3.21 15.53
C ARG A 74 4.38 -3.83 14.17
N SER A 75 4.18 -5.15 14.04
CA SER A 75 4.39 -5.87 12.77
C SER A 75 3.52 -5.30 11.65
N MET A 76 2.23 -5.08 11.92
CA MET A 76 1.31 -4.51 10.93
C MET A 76 1.63 -3.05 10.61
N ALA A 77 2.11 -2.27 11.57
CA ALA A 77 2.55 -0.90 11.33
C ALA A 77 3.79 -0.85 10.42
N THR A 78 4.73 -1.79 10.60
CA THR A 78 5.87 -1.97 9.69
C THR A 78 5.41 -2.34 8.29
N GLU A 79 4.46 -3.26 8.14
CA GLU A 79 3.88 -3.62 6.83
C GLU A 79 3.29 -2.40 6.11
N VAL A 80 2.55 -1.55 6.81
CA VAL A 80 2.04 -0.28 6.25
C VAL A 80 3.17 0.62 5.79
N PHE A 81 4.20 0.77 6.61
CA PHE A 81 5.34 1.61 6.31
C PHE A 81 6.09 1.12 5.06
N ASP A 82 6.35 -0.17 4.97
CA ASP A 82 7.02 -0.81 3.83
C ASP A 82 6.19 -0.66 2.55
N TRP A 83 4.88 -0.87 2.65
CA TRP A 83 3.97 -0.64 1.53
C TRP A 83 4.04 0.82 1.08
N CYS A 84 3.95 1.78 2.01
CA CYS A 84 4.07 3.19 1.70
C CYS A 84 5.41 3.55 1.02
N ILE A 85 6.56 3.07 1.53
CA ILE A 85 7.87 3.31 0.89
C ILE A 85 7.88 2.76 -0.54
N LYS A 86 7.40 1.53 -0.71
CA LYS A 86 7.37 0.84 -2.01
C LYS A 86 6.53 1.60 -3.04
N HIS A 87 5.50 2.30 -2.59
CA HIS A 87 4.49 2.95 -3.43
C HIS A 87 4.58 4.50 -3.42
N ARG A 88 5.56 5.09 -2.72
CA ARG A 88 5.76 6.55 -2.54
C ARG A 88 5.81 7.38 -3.81
N HIS A 89 6.13 6.77 -4.95
CA HIS A 89 6.29 7.47 -6.22
C HIS A 89 4.94 7.78 -6.92
N PHE A 90 3.84 7.23 -6.42
CA PHE A 90 2.52 7.41 -7.02
C PHE A 90 1.38 7.63 -6.03
N ILE A 91 1.61 7.41 -4.73
CA ILE A 91 0.71 7.88 -3.69
C ILE A 91 1.00 9.37 -3.48
N SER A 92 0.03 10.23 -3.79
CA SER A 92 0.12 11.64 -3.43
C SER A 92 -0.22 11.80 -1.94
N GLU A 93 0.30 12.85 -1.31
CA GLU A 93 0.03 13.16 0.11
C GLU A 93 -1.47 13.41 0.40
N VAL A 94 -2.26 13.66 -0.64
CA VAL A 94 -3.72 13.89 -0.55
C VAL A 94 -4.50 12.57 -0.60
N PHE A 95 -3.86 11.48 -1.03
CA PHE A 95 -4.52 10.19 -1.21
C PHE A 95 -4.47 9.37 0.06
N ASP A 96 -5.59 9.30 0.78
CA ASP A 96 -5.73 8.50 2.00
C ASP A 96 -5.66 7.00 1.69
N VAL A 97 -4.47 6.42 1.60
CA VAL A 97 -4.32 4.98 1.30
C VAL A 97 -4.78 4.07 2.44
N PHE A 98 -4.77 4.57 3.68
CA PHE A 98 -4.94 3.76 4.88
C PHE A 98 -6.34 3.19 5.02
N SER A 99 -7.36 3.92 4.54
CA SER A 99 -8.76 3.46 4.53
C SER A 99 -9.03 2.36 3.50
N SER A 100 -8.10 2.07 2.58
CA SER A 100 -8.29 1.09 1.51
C SER A 100 -7.45 -0.18 1.66
N PHE A 101 -6.68 -0.30 2.76
CA PHE A 101 -5.93 -1.51 3.05
C PHE A 101 -6.87 -2.69 3.28
N HIS A 102 -6.66 -3.71 2.47
CA HIS A 102 -7.26 -5.02 2.66
C HIS A 102 -6.26 -5.87 3.42
N TRP A 103 -6.61 -6.26 4.63
CA TRP A 103 -5.77 -7.08 5.48
C TRP A 103 -6.03 -8.57 5.25
N ARG A 104 -4.95 -9.36 5.26
CA ARG A 104 -5.02 -10.81 5.35
C ARG A 104 -5.09 -11.23 6.81
N SER A 105 -5.54 -12.46 7.06
CA SER A 105 -5.62 -13.02 8.42
C SER A 105 -4.26 -13.18 9.11
N ASP A 106 -3.16 -13.05 8.36
CA ASP A 106 -1.79 -13.06 8.87
C ASP A 106 -1.25 -11.66 9.22
N GLY A 107 -2.05 -10.60 9.02
CA GLY A 107 -1.67 -9.22 9.30
C GLY A 107 -0.90 -8.55 8.17
N THR A 108 -0.74 -9.20 7.02
CA THR A 108 -0.11 -8.58 5.83
C THR A 108 -1.15 -7.88 4.95
N ILE A 109 -0.69 -6.94 4.11
CA ILE A 109 -1.56 -6.22 3.19
C ILE A 109 -1.79 -7.08 1.93
N GLU A 110 -3.04 -7.31 1.58
CA GLU A 110 -3.41 -7.88 0.29
C GLU A 110 -3.24 -6.83 -0.80
N GLU A 111 -2.02 -6.74 -1.32
CA GLU A 111 -1.58 -5.69 -2.23
C GLU A 111 -2.50 -5.48 -3.43
N LEU A 112 -2.93 -6.56 -4.08
CA LEU A 112 -3.75 -6.50 -5.30
C LEU A 112 -5.16 -5.97 -5.01
N LYS A 113 -5.83 -6.48 -3.96
CA LYS A 113 -7.16 -5.99 -3.57
C LYS A 113 -7.11 -4.55 -3.10
N THR A 114 -6.08 -4.21 -2.33
CA THR A 114 -5.79 -2.83 -1.91
C THR A 114 -5.64 -1.91 -3.12
N ALA A 115 -4.82 -2.30 -4.11
CA ALA A 115 -4.63 -1.51 -5.33
C ALA A 115 -5.93 -1.31 -6.11
N GLN A 116 -6.73 -2.36 -6.27
CA GLN A 116 -8.04 -2.27 -6.93
C GLN A 116 -9.00 -1.35 -6.18
N ALA A 117 -9.04 -1.43 -4.84
CA ALA A 117 -9.86 -0.56 -4.02
C ALA A 117 -9.43 0.91 -4.16
N LEU A 118 -8.12 1.19 -4.14
CA LEU A 118 -7.56 2.52 -4.37
C LEU A 118 -7.91 3.06 -5.76
N ILE A 119 -7.87 2.24 -6.81
CA ILE A 119 -8.23 2.65 -8.16
C ILE A 119 -9.73 2.95 -8.31
N ARG A 120 -10.60 2.29 -7.55
CA ARG A 120 -12.05 2.51 -7.62
C ARG A 120 -12.52 3.77 -6.91
N ARG A 121 -11.68 4.33 -6.05
CA ARG A 121 -11.97 5.57 -5.34
C ARG A 121 -11.96 6.77 -6.28
N GLU A 122 -13.05 7.53 -6.27
CA GLU A 122 -13.22 8.72 -7.10
C GLU A 122 -12.58 9.97 -6.49
N ASP A 123 -12.26 9.94 -5.18
CA ASP A 123 -11.58 11.03 -4.47
C ASP A 123 -10.06 11.07 -4.72
N GLY A 124 -9.51 10.07 -5.41
CA GLY A 124 -8.10 10.03 -5.80
C GLY A 124 -7.82 10.72 -7.13
N ASP A 125 -6.68 11.44 -7.20
CA ASP A 125 -6.17 11.97 -8.47
C ASP A 125 -6.06 10.88 -9.53
N ILE A 126 -6.57 11.16 -10.72
CA ILE A 126 -6.59 10.22 -11.85
C ILE A 126 -5.17 9.76 -12.22
N GLY A 127 -4.16 10.61 -12.06
CA GLY A 127 -2.77 10.27 -12.29
C GLY A 127 -2.23 9.26 -11.27
N SER A 128 -2.54 9.44 -9.99
CA SER A 128 -2.23 8.45 -8.95
C SER A 128 -2.91 7.11 -9.21
N ARG A 129 -4.21 7.11 -9.52
CA ARG A 129 -4.98 5.90 -9.85
C ARG A 129 -4.38 5.17 -11.06
N PHE A 130 -4.04 5.92 -12.11
CA PHE A 130 -3.42 5.36 -13.32
C PHE A 130 -2.05 4.75 -13.04
N LYS A 131 -1.20 5.43 -12.26
CA LYS A 131 0.12 4.91 -11.86
C LYS A 131 0.01 3.61 -11.05
N ILE A 132 -0.97 3.52 -10.14
CA ILE A 132 -1.26 2.28 -9.40
C ILE A 132 -1.69 1.18 -10.38
N ALA A 133 -2.60 1.47 -11.30
CA ALA A 133 -3.06 0.51 -12.30
C ALA A 133 -1.88 -0.03 -13.11
N CYS A 134 -0.98 0.85 -13.57
CA CYS A 134 0.26 0.46 -14.26
C CYS A 134 1.18 -0.41 -13.40
N TYR A 135 1.41 -0.03 -12.13
CA TYR A 135 2.28 -0.78 -11.22
C TYR A 135 1.79 -2.23 -11.00
N TYR A 136 0.47 -2.39 -10.88
CA TYR A 136 -0.19 -3.67 -10.65
C TYR A 136 -0.62 -4.40 -11.93
N LEU A 137 -0.33 -3.84 -13.11
CA LEU A 137 -0.70 -4.40 -14.41
C LEU A 137 -2.22 -4.66 -14.58
N LEU A 138 -3.05 -3.76 -14.04
CA LEU A 138 -4.50 -3.84 -14.11
C LEU A 138 -5.02 -3.24 -15.42
N THR A 139 -4.96 -4.01 -16.51
CA THR A 139 -5.18 -3.52 -17.89
C THR A 139 -6.56 -2.92 -18.13
N VAL A 140 -7.61 -3.54 -17.59
CA VAL A 140 -8.99 -3.04 -17.70
C VAL A 140 -9.12 -1.67 -17.02
N ASP A 141 -8.57 -1.54 -15.81
CA ASP A 141 -8.56 -0.26 -15.10
C ASP A 141 -7.71 0.78 -15.81
N MET A 142 -6.57 0.41 -16.40
CA MET A 142 -5.77 1.33 -17.20
C MET A 142 -6.57 1.89 -18.38
N GLN A 143 -7.29 1.04 -19.11
CA GLN A 143 -8.10 1.45 -20.26
C GLN A 143 -9.25 2.38 -19.82
N ARG A 144 -10.01 1.98 -18.80
CA ARG A 144 -11.08 2.82 -18.24
C ARG A 144 -10.55 4.17 -17.78
N LEU A 145 -9.49 4.15 -16.97
CA LEU A 145 -8.88 5.37 -16.48
C LEU A 145 -8.31 6.21 -17.62
N MET A 146 -8.02 5.65 -18.81
CA MET A 146 -7.59 6.38 -20.01
C MET A 146 -8.73 7.07 -20.76
N GLU A 147 -9.92 6.49 -20.72
CA GLU A 147 -11.10 7.11 -21.32
C GLU A 147 -11.58 8.30 -20.47
N GLU A 148 -11.36 8.25 -19.16
CA GLU A 148 -11.79 9.30 -18.21
C GLU A 148 -11.05 10.64 -18.38
N SER A 149 -9.80 10.68 -18.88
CA SER A 149 -9.05 11.95 -19.05
C SER A 149 -7.89 11.92 -20.08
N PRO A 150 -8.20 11.83 -21.40
CA PRO A 150 -7.22 11.72 -22.51
C PRO A 150 -5.99 12.63 -22.43
N ASN A 151 -6.17 13.84 -21.92
CA ASN A 151 -5.14 14.88 -21.88
C ASN A 151 -4.12 14.70 -20.75
N THR A 152 -4.42 13.91 -19.72
CA THR A 152 -3.52 13.70 -18.57
C THR A 152 -2.41 12.69 -18.89
N TYR A 153 -2.61 11.79 -19.87
CA TYR A 153 -1.69 10.68 -20.09
C TYR A 153 -0.37 11.08 -20.72
N GLU A 154 -0.33 12.08 -21.59
CA GLU A 154 0.91 12.43 -22.29
C GLU A 154 1.99 12.95 -21.30
N GLY A 155 1.56 13.69 -20.28
CA GLY A 155 2.38 14.10 -19.14
C GLY A 155 2.70 12.94 -18.19
N LEU A 156 1.71 12.08 -17.89
CA LEU A 156 1.91 10.92 -17.01
C LEU A 156 2.87 9.89 -17.61
N PHE A 157 2.82 9.63 -18.92
CA PHE A 157 3.77 8.75 -19.62
C PHE A 157 5.18 9.33 -19.62
N LYS A 158 5.35 10.65 -19.69
CA LYS A 158 6.66 11.30 -19.48
C LYS A 158 7.14 11.13 -18.02
N SER A 159 6.23 11.15 -17.04
CA SER A 159 6.57 10.91 -15.62
C SER A 159 6.85 9.43 -15.29
N LEU A 160 6.11 8.50 -15.90
CA LEU A 160 6.29 7.04 -15.77
C LEU A 160 7.58 6.56 -16.46
N ARG A 161 8.09 7.33 -17.43
CA ARG A 161 9.43 7.16 -18.02
C ARG A 161 10.57 7.39 -17.01
N GLN A 162 10.31 7.81 -15.78
CA GLN A 162 11.34 7.76 -14.74
C GLN A 162 11.82 6.31 -14.56
N ALA A 163 13.12 6.09 -14.78
CA ALA A 163 13.78 4.80 -14.91
C ALA A 163 13.60 3.83 -13.72
N LYS A 164 12.96 4.24 -12.63
CA LYS A 164 12.72 3.41 -11.45
C LYS A 164 11.43 2.59 -11.54
N MET A 165 10.36 3.14 -12.14
CA MET A 165 9.10 2.41 -12.34
C MET A 165 9.28 1.30 -13.37
N MET A 166 9.93 1.65 -14.48
CA MET A 166 10.15 0.74 -15.60
C MET A 166 11.17 -0.36 -15.28
N SER A 167 12.15 -0.12 -14.39
CA SER A 167 13.04 -1.18 -13.89
C SER A 167 12.32 -2.15 -12.96
N LEU A 168 11.38 -1.68 -12.12
CA LEU A 168 10.57 -2.55 -11.26
C LEU A 168 9.63 -3.44 -12.07
N LEU A 169 8.99 -2.88 -13.11
CA LEU A 169 8.17 -3.64 -14.05
C LEU A 169 9.00 -4.63 -14.89
N ALA A 170 10.21 -4.25 -15.31
CA ALA A 170 11.13 -5.13 -16.02
C ALA A 170 11.60 -6.31 -15.13
N ARG A 171 11.99 -6.04 -13.88
CA ARG A 171 12.49 -7.04 -12.94
C ARG A 171 11.42 -8.06 -12.52
N ARG A 172 10.17 -7.64 -12.33
CA ARG A 172 9.04 -8.55 -12.06
C ARG A 172 8.74 -9.52 -13.20
N ARG A 173 9.16 -9.21 -14.43
CA ARG A 173 9.04 -10.09 -15.60
C ARG A 173 10.32 -10.88 -15.93
N GLY A 174 11.32 -10.83 -15.07
CA GLY A 174 12.60 -11.52 -15.28
C GLY A 174 13.50 -10.87 -16.33
N TYR A 175 13.26 -9.61 -16.69
CA TYR A 175 14.17 -8.88 -17.59
C TYR A 175 15.38 -8.35 -16.78
N ASN A 176 16.58 -8.79 -17.17
CA ASN A 176 17.84 -8.41 -16.54
C ASN A 176 18.38 -7.04 -16.99
N SER A 177 17.76 -6.43 -18.00
CA SER A 177 18.13 -5.12 -18.52
C SER A 177 16.88 -4.34 -18.94
N PHE A 178 17.02 -3.02 -18.98
CA PHE A 178 15.98 -2.11 -19.46
C PHE A 178 15.66 -2.41 -20.93
N PRO A 179 14.44 -2.86 -21.27
CA PRO A 179 14.01 -2.88 -22.65
C PRO A 179 14.02 -1.44 -23.18
N ASN A 180 14.55 -1.22 -24.38
CA ASN A 180 14.63 0.09 -25.05
C ASN A 180 13.28 0.83 -24.95
N ASN A 181 13.28 2.17 -24.87
CA ASN A 181 12.10 3.06 -24.78
C ASN A 181 10.94 2.65 -25.71
N ASN A 182 11.25 2.11 -26.89
CA ASN A 182 10.29 1.59 -27.84
C ASN A 182 9.50 0.36 -27.35
N PHE A 183 10.07 -0.49 -26.50
CA PHE A 183 9.39 -1.70 -25.99
C PHE A 183 8.25 -1.34 -25.07
N TRP A 184 8.42 -0.37 -24.17
CA TRP A 184 7.37 0.01 -23.23
C TRP A 184 6.33 0.95 -23.85
N GLN A 185 6.73 1.80 -24.80
CA GLN A 185 5.77 2.46 -25.70
C GLN A 185 4.96 1.44 -26.48
N LYS A 186 5.58 0.37 -27.01
CA LYS A 186 4.87 -0.72 -27.68
C LYS A 186 4.07 -1.58 -26.71
N PHE A 187 4.53 -1.80 -25.49
CA PHE A 187 3.86 -2.64 -24.50
C PHE A 187 2.61 -1.94 -23.96
N CYS A 188 2.71 -0.65 -23.66
CA CYS A 188 1.55 0.18 -23.36
C CYS A 188 0.67 0.36 -24.62
N CYS A 189 1.21 0.65 -25.82
CA CYS A 189 0.39 0.69 -27.05
C CYS A 189 -0.35 -0.64 -27.33
N CYS A 190 0.29 -1.78 -27.13
CA CYS A 190 -0.30 -3.11 -27.32
C CYS A 190 -1.38 -3.41 -26.29
N ILE A 191 -1.22 -2.96 -25.04
CA ILE A 191 -2.28 -3.07 -24.01
C ILE A 191 -3.41 -2.07 -24.25
N CYS A 192 -3.10 -0.88 -24.75
CA CYS A 192 -4.03 0.24 -24.90
C CYS A 192 -4.78 0.28 -26.24
N GLY A 193 -4.50 -0.64 -27.18
CA GLY A 193 -5.13 -0.64 -28.51
C GLY A 193 -4.86 0.59 -29.37
N ALA A 194 -4.05 1.55 -28.89
CA ALA A 194 -3.69 2.76 -29.59
C ALA A 194 -2.78 2.39 -30.77
N LYS A 195 -3.33 2.41 -31.99
CA LYS A 195 -2.52 2.39 -33.20
C LYS A 195 -1.61 3.61 -33.15
N LYS A 196 -0.31 3.39 -33.35
CA LYS A 196 0.63 4.47 -33.65
C LYS A 196 0.04 5.30 -34.79
N ILE A 197 -0.20 6.58 -34.53
CA ILE A 197 -0.31 7.60 -35.58
C ILE A 197 1.11 7.96 -35.99
#